data_AF-A0A6G1S7F4-F1
#
_entry.id   AF-A0A6G1S7F4-F1
#
_cell.length_a   1.000
_cell.length_b   1.000
_cell.length_c   1.000
_cell.angle_alpha   90.00
_cell.angle_beta   90.00
_cell.angle_gamma   90.00
#
_symmetry.space_group_name_H-M   'P 1'
#
loop_
_entity.id
_entity.type
_entity.pdbx_description
1 polymer ?
#
loop_
_entity_poly.entity_id
_entity_poly.type
_entity_poly.pdbx_seq_one_letter_code
_entity_poly.pdbx_strand_id
1 'polypeptide(L)'
;MHLTRISSILVPIVVALAVVGILSQQVAHANKDNKLGTALASNRLMKELQRAYESDSYKNGMFEIELVNDNIYEWSVKVFKFDPESLLHKTLIRLRKEKGGEDHVMFHIKFPD
;
A
#
# COMPACT_ATOMS: atom_id res chain seq x y z
N MET A 1 1.73 36.63 11.84
CA MET A 1 2.44 35.35 12.08
C MET A 1 1.85 34.29 11.16
N HIS A 2 2.10 34.43 9.86
CA HIS A 2 1.80 33.43 8.84
C HIS A 2 3.13 32.73 8.57
N LEU A 3 3.26 31.41 8.82
CA LEU A 3 4.27 30.53 8.18
C LEU A 3 4.29 29.06 8.69
N THR A 4 3.21 28.52 9.27
CA THR A 4 3.20 27.11 9.76
C THR A 4 2.13 26.22 9.13
N ARG A 5 1.56 26.62 7.98
CA ARG A 5 0.42 25.92 7.37
C ARG A 5 0.74 24.98 6.19
N ILE A 6 2.01 24.74 5.89
CA ILE A 6 2.42 23.97 4.70
C ILE A 6 2.93 22.55 5.04
N SER A 7 3.16 22.22 6.31
CA SER A 7 3.70 20.88 6.69
C SER A 7 2.66 19.76 6.88
N SER A 8 1.37 20.08 7.11
CA SER A 8 0.36 19.07 7.49
C SER A 8 -0.25 18.25 6.36
N ILE A 9 0.02 18.58 5.09
CA ILE A 9 -0.49 17.81 3.93
C ILE A 9 0.59 16.82 3.42
N LEU A 10 1.83 16.98 3.87
CA LEU A 10 2.98 16.27 3.31
C LEU A 10 3.12 14.84 3.85
N VAL A 11 2.69 14.56 5.08
CA VAL A 11 2.96 13.26 5.75
C VAL A 11 2.16 12.06 5.17
N PRO A 12 0.85 12.14 4.91
CA PRO A 12 0.12 11.01 4.32
C PRO A 12 0.48 10.78 2.85
N ILE A 13 0.82 11.85 2.13
CA ILE A 13 1.37 11.78 0.77
C ILE A 13 2.74 11.09 0.81
N VAL A 14 3.59 11.34 1.81
CA VAL A 14 4.89 10.69 1.98
C VAL A 14 4.76 9.21 2.36
N VAL A 15 3.75 8.77 3.10
CA VAL A 15 3.55 7.33 3.40
C VAL A 15 3.00 6.60 2.17
N ALA A 16 2.03 7.19 1.46
CA ALA A 16 1.57 6.66 0.18
C ALA A 16 2.68 6.69 -0.88
N LEU A 17 3.51 7.74 -0.94
CA LEU A 17 4.72 7.81 -1.77
C LEU A 17 5.87 6.95 -1.25
N ALA A 18 5.91 6.56 0.02
CA ALA A 18 6.89 5.60 0.51
C ALA A 18 6.48 4.21 0.05
N VAL A 19 5.21 3.84 0.18
CA VAL A 19 4.67 2.59 -0.37
C VAL A 19 4.79 2.58 -1.90
N VAL A 20 4.35 3.64 -2.59
CA VAL A 20 4.45 3.79 -4.05
C VAL A 20 5.90 3.98 -4.50
N GLY A 21 6.77 4.62 -3.72
CA GLY A 21 8.16 4.93 -4.06
C GLY A 21 9.10 3.74 -3.83
N ILE A 22 8.87 2.96 -2.78
CA ILE A 22 9.47 1.63 -2.61
C ILE A 22 9.07 0.74 -3.80
N LEU A 23 7.81 0.84 -4.26
CA LEU A 23 7.33 0.13 -5.46
C LEU A 23 7.85 0.73 -6.79
N SER A 24 8.06 2.05 -6.90
CA SER A 24 8.42 2.74 -8.16
C SER A 24 9.92 2.80 -8.43
N GLN A 25 10.76 2.93 -7.39
CA GLN A 25 12.20 3.08 -7.55
C GLN A 25 12.84 1.75 -8.03
N GLN A 26 12.22 0.62 -7.74
CA GLN A 26 12.68 -0.69 -8.21
C GLN A 26 12.23 -1.02 -9.65
N VAL A 27 11.15 -0.41 -10.14
CA VAL A 27 10.68 -0.57 -11.53
C VAL A 27 11.60 0.16 -12.52
N ALA A 28 12.17 1.31 -12.12
CA ALA A 28 13.10 2.07 -12.97
C ALA A 28 14.47 1.39 -13.15
N HIS A 29 14.96 0.65 -12.13
CA HIS A 29 16.22 -0.10 -12.22
C HIS A 29 16.07 -1.48 -12.90
N ALA A 30 14.84 -1.95 -13.14
CA ALA A 30 14.59 -3.26 -13.73
C ALA A 30 14.64 -3.28 -15.28
N ASN A 31 14.72 -2.12 -15.94
CA ASN A 31 14.62 -2.05 -17.41
C ASN A 31 15.97 -2.14 -18.16
N LYS A 32 16.98 -2.82 -17.57
CA LYS A 32 18.30 -2.98 -18.22
C LYS A 32 18.72 -4.41 -18.54
N ASP A 33 18.09 -5.43 -17.93
CA ASP A 33 18.43 -6.83 -18.21
C ASP A 33 17.21 -7.58 -18.73
N ASN A 34 16.93 -7.31 -20.00
CA ASN A 34 16.04 -8.07 -20.86
C ASN A 34 16.56 -9.53 -20.93
N LYS A 35 15.74 -10.50 -20.47
CA LYS A 35 15.89 -11.99 -20.51
C LYS A 35 16.14 -12.76 -19.18
N LEU A 36 15.56 -12.35 -18.05
CA LEU A 36 15.37 -13.24 -16.89
C LEU A 36 13.87 -13.30 -16.56
N GLY A 37 13.21 -14.35 -17.02
CA GLY A 37 11.75 -14.46 -17.17
C GLY A 37 10.91 -14.47 -15.89
N THR A 38 9.64 -14.84 -16.05
CA THR A 38 8.59 -14.96 -15.01
C THR A 38 9.09 -15.42 -13.65
N ALA A 39 10.01 -16.39 -13.59
CA ALA A 39 10.62 -16.86 -12.34
C ALA A 39 11.37 -15.77 -11.54
N LEU A 40 12.10 -14.85 -12.18
CA LEU A 40 12.77 -13.76 -11.47
C LEU A 40 11.76 -12.73 -10.96
N ALA A 41 10.76 -12.39 -11.77
CA ALA A 41 9.68 -11.49 -11.38
C ALA A 41 8.89 -12.07 -10.19
N SER A 42 8.50 -13.34 -10.27
CA SER A 42 7.87 -14.08 -9.17
C SER A 42 8.72 -14.07 -7.90
N ASN A 43 10.03 -14.35 -8.00
CA ASN A 43 10.94 -14.32 -6.85
C ASN A 43 11.07 -12.92 -6.23
N ARG A 44 11.04 -11.86 -7.04
CA ARG A 44 11.04 -10.48 -6.54
C ARG A 44 9.74 -10.19 -5.78
N LEU A 45 8.59 -10.51 -6.37
CA LEU A 45 7.29 -10.29 -5.73
C LEU A 45 7.14 -11.08 -4.43
N MET A 46 7.61 -12.33 -4.39
CA MET A 46 7.60 -13.15 -3.18
C MET A 46 8.45 -12.54 -2.05
N LYS A 47 9.61 -11.96 -2.38
CA LYS A 47 10.44 -11.23 -1.41
C LYS A 47 9.77 -9.94 -0.94
N GLU A 48 9.10 -9.21 -1.82
CA GLU A 48 8.35 -8.01 -1.43
C GLU A 48 7.17 -8.35 -0.51
N LEU A 49 6.44 -9.42 -0.81
CA LEU A 49 5.37 -9.93 0.05
C LEU A 49 5.89 -10.29 1.44
N GLN A 50 7.03 -11.01 1.50
CA GLN A 50 7.68 -11.35 2.77
C GLN A 50 8.07 -10.10 3.55
N ARG A 51 8.70 -9.11 2.90
CA ARG A 51 9.08 -7.84 3.55
C ARG A 51 7.87 -7.07 4.07
N ALA A 52 6.77 -7.07 3.33
CA ALA A 52 5.53 -6.44 3.75
C ALA A 52 5.02 -7.08 5.05
N TYR A 53 5.03 -8.41 5.16
CA TYR A 53 4.66 -9.14 6.37
C TYR A 53 5.63 -8.91 7.55
N GLU A 54 6.92 -8.72 7.26
CA GLU A 54 7.92 -8.43 8.29
C GLU A 54 7.90 -6.98 8.79
N SER A 55 7.20 -6.09 8.09
CA SER A 55 7.11 -4.67 8.44
C SER A 55 6.37 -4.42 9.76
N ASP A 56 6.81 -3.41 10.51
CA ASP A 56 6.13 -3.01 11.74
C ASP A 56 4.71 -2.52 11.48
N SER A 57 4.46 -1.91 10.31
CA SER A 57 3.12 -1.49 9.90
C SER A 57 2.16 -2.68 9.77
N TYR A 58 2.61 -3.79 9.18
CA TYR A 58 1.81 -5.02 9.12
C TYR A 58 1.60 -5.61 10.52
N LYS A 59 2.68 -5.75 11.30
CA LYS A 59 2.62 -6.27 12.69
C LYS A 59 1.71 -5.44 13.60
N ASN A 60 1.62 -4.14 13.37
CA ASN A 60 0.75 -3.22 14.10
C ASN A 60 -0.71 -3.22 13.57
N GLY A 61 -1.04 -4.08 12.60
CA GLY A 61 -2.37 -4.18 12.01
C GLY A 61 -2.81 -2.91 11.29
N MET A 62 -1.88 -2.22 10.61
CA MET A 62 -2.24 -1.05 9.79
C MET A 62 -2.89 -1.46 8.48
N PHE A 63 -2.45 -2.59 7.92
CA PHE A 63 -2.97 -3.17 6.70
C PHE A 63 -2.91 -4.70 6.73
N GLU A 64 -3.70 -5.33 5.86
CA GLU A 64 -3.68 -6.76 5.55
C GLU A 64 -3.42 -6.95 4.05
N ILE A 65 -2.80 -8.07 3.68
CA ILE A 65 -2.56 -8.46 2.30
C ILE A 65 -3.11 -9.88 2.10
N GLU A 66 -3.88 -10.08 1.04
CA GLU A 66 -4.38 -11.37 0.58
C GLU A 66 -4.02 -11.56 -0.89
N LEU A 67 -3.56 -12.76 -1.28
CA LEU A 67 -3.37 -13.10 -2.69
C LEU A 67 -4.72 -13.45 -3.29
N VAL A 68 -5.02 -12.89 -4.47
CA VAL A 68 -6.25 -13.17 -5.19
C VAL A 68 -6.05 -14.47 -5.95
N ASN A 69 -6.83 -15.50 -5.63
CA ASN A 69 -6.72 -16.83 -6.23
C ASN A 69 -5.29 -17.42 -6.15
N ASP A 70 -4.59 -17.18 -5.04
CA ASP A 70 -3.18 -17.59 -4.83
C ASP A 70 -2.19 -17.05 -5.87
N ASN A 71 -2.58 -16.00 -6.60
CA ASN A 71 -1.75 -15.39 -7.64
C ASN A 71 -0.78 -14.37 -7.03
N ILE A 72 0.52 -14.65 -7.08
CA ILE A 72 1.57 -13.74 -6.59
C ILE A 72 1.64 -12.41 -7.38
N TYR A 73 0.97 -12.32 -8.53
CA TYR A 73 0.85 -11.11 -9.34
C TYR A 73 -0.42 -10.31 -9.04
N GLU A 74 -1.30 -10.77 -8.15
CA GLU A 74 -2.59 -10.14 -7.89
C GLU A 74 -2.90 -10.10 -6.39
N TRP A 75 -2.82 -8.91 -5.80
CA TRP A 75 -2.92 -8.72 -4.35
C TRP A 75 -4.14 -7.88 -4.01
N SER A 76 -4.86 -8.28 -2.97
CA SER A 76 -5.86 -7.48 -2.28
C SER A 76 -5.26 -6.93 -1.00
N VAL A 77 -5.14 -5.61 -0.90
CA VAL A 77 -4.55 -4.93 0.26
C VAL A 77 -5.61 -4.11 0.97
N LYS A 78 -5.94 -4.47 2.20
CA LYS A 78 -6.91 -3.75 3.04
C LYS A 78 -6.15 -2.84 4.00
N VAL A 79 -6.47 -1.55 4.02
CA VAL A 79 -5.84 -0.57 4.91
C VAL A 79 -6.87 -0.10 5.93
N PHE A 80 -6.59 -0.30 7.22
CA PHE A 80 -7.53 -0.04 8.32
C PHE A 80 -7.22 1.26 9.08
N LYS A 81 -5.93 1.56 9.23
CA LYS A 81 -5.49 2.69 10.06
C LYS A 81 -5.10 3.86 9.18
N PHE A 82 -5.90 4.91 9.25
CA PHE A 82 -5.66 6.21 8.64
C PHE A 82 -5.37 7.24 9.74
N ASP A 83 -4.70 8.33 9.37
CA ASP A 83 -4.53 9.47 10.27
C ASP A 83 -5.91 9.94 10.80
N PRO A 84 -6.12 9.95 12.13
CA PRO A 84 -7.38 10.37 12.75
C PRO A 84 -7.85 11.76 12.31
N GLU A 85 -6.92 12.66 11.99
CA GLU A 85 -7.26 14.01 11.57
C GLU A 85 -7.63 14.11 10.09
N SER A 86 -7.35 13.06 9.30
CA SER A 86 -7.65 13.05 7.87
C SER A 86 -9.15 13.04 7.60
N LEU A 87 -9.53 13.72 6.51
CA LEU A 87 -10.91 13.69 6.01
C LEU A 87 -11.37 12.28 5.63
N LEU A 88 -10.44 11.45 5.13
CA LEU A 88 -10.71 10.05 4.79
C LEU A 88 -11.12 9.25 6.01
N HIS A 89 -10.36 9.33 7.11
CA HIS A 89 -10.68 8.63 8.36
C HIS A 89 -12.07 9.03 8.89
N LYS A 90 -12.35 10.33 8.95
CA LYS A 90 -13.64 10.87 9.39
C LYS A 90 -14.79 10.38 8.50
N THR A 91 -14.56 10.30 7.19
CA THR A 91 -15.53 9.80 6.21
C THR A 91 -15.78 8.30 6.37
N LEU A 92 -14.74 7.48 6.54
CA LEU A 92 -14.87 6.03 6.75
C LEU A 92 -15.61 5.71 8.05
N ILE A 93 -15.30 6.41 9.15
CA ILE A 93 -16.04 6.28 10.41
C ILE A 93 -17.52 6.58 10.20
N ARG A 94 -17.83 7.65 9.46
CA ARG A 94 -19.21 8.04 9.18
C ARG A 94 -19.93 6.98 8.35
N LEU A 95 -19.30 6.47 7.29
CA LEU A 95 -19.86 5.42 6.43
C LEU A 95 -20.13 4.13 7.21
N ARG A 96 -19.20 3.73 8.09
CA ARG A 96 -19.39 2.59 8.99
C ARG A 96 -20.61 2.78 9.88
N LYS A 97 -20.74 3.96 10.51
CA LYS A 97 -21.84 4.28 11.44
C LYS A 97 -23.20 4.38 10.75
N GLU A 98 -23.26 4.99 9.57
CA GLU A 98 -24.53 5.31 8.90
C GLU A 98 -25.03 4.19 7.98
N LYS A 99 -24.12 3.42 7.37
CA LYS A 99 -24.46 2.46 6.31
C LYS A 99 -24.03 1.03 6.63
N GLY A 100 -23.44 0.77 7.80
CA GLY A 100 -22.84 -0.53 8.12
C GLY A 100 -21.70 -0.90 7.17
N GLY A 101 -21.09 0.09 6.51
CA GLY A 101 -20.03 -0.12 5.54
C GLY A 101 -18.71 -0.55 6.18
N GLU A 102 -17.77 -0.99 5.35
CA GLU A 102 -16.44 -1.40 5.76
C GLU A 102 -15.63 -0.24 6.33
N ASP A 103 -14.79 -0.53 7.33
CA ASP A 103 -13.94 0.44 8.03
C ASP A 103 -12.51 0.53 7.45
N HIS A 104 -12.33 0.00 6.24
CA HIS A 104 -11.05 -0.06 5.56
C HIS A 104 -11.18 0.41 4.11
N VAL A 105 -10.02 0.74 3.51
CA VAL A 105 -9.91 0.95 2.07
C VAL A 105 -9.19 -0.25 1.48
N MET A 106 -9.81 -0.89 0.49
CA MET A 106 -9.23 -2.01 -0.22
C MET A 106 -8.60 -1.54 -1.54
N PHE A 107 -7.36 -1.94 -1.76
CA PHE A 107 -6.64 -1.77 -3.01
C PHE A 107 -6.45 -3.11 -3.69
N HIS A 108 -6.82 -3.19 -4.95
CA HIS A 108 -6.53 -4.35 -5.78
C HIS A 108 -5.33 -4.02 -6.67
N ILE A 109 -4.23 -4.74 -6.48
CA ILE A 109 -2.94 -4.50 -7.14
C ILE A 109 -2.68 -5.65 -8.10
N LYS A 110 -2.49 -5.34 -9.38
CA LYS A 110 -2.09 -6.30 -10.40
C LYS A 110 -0.72 -5.93 -10.96
N PHE A 111 0.24 -6.83 -10.83
CA PHE A 111 1.58 -6.69 -11.37
C PHE A 111 1.60 -7.16 -12.84
N PRO A 112 2.31 -6.44 -13.73
CA PRO A 112 2.51 -6.91 -15.10
C PRO A 112 3.45 -8.12 -15.14
N ASP A 113 3.17 -9.05 -16.06
CA ASP A 113 3.97 -10.25 -16.32
C ASP A 113 5.28 -9.95 -17.08
#